data_AF-A0A969FUU4-F1
#
_entry.id   AF-A0A969FUU4-F1
#
_cell.length_a   1.000
_cell.length_b   1.000
_cell.length_c   1.000
_cell.angle_alpha   90.00
_cell.angle_beta   90.00
_cell.angle_gamma   90.00
#
_symmetry.space_group_name_H-M   'P 1'
#
loop_
_entity.id
_entity.type
_entity.pdbx_description
1 polymer ?
#
loop_
_entity_poly.entity_id
_entity_poly.type
_entity_poly.pdbx_seq_one_letter_code
_entity_poly.pdbx_strand_id
1 'polypeptide(L)'
;MGQSSLAQNATQVNYQGTVIQVAGTLLTFETSAGETIQAMLGPRWYWWEQGISLDAGDRVVVEGFSMPNFYLVVSQLENETTGETYQARTPEGFPLWLQQP
;
A
#
# COMPACT_ATOMS: atom_id res chain seq x y z
N MET A 1 -10.12 8.66 25.41
CA MET A 1 -9.21 9.26 24.40
C MET A 1 -9.23 8.31 23.21
N GLY A 2 -10.15 8.54 22.27
CA GLY A 2 -10.43 7.59 21.18
C GLY A 2 -9.34 7.67 20.12
N GLN A 3 -8.74 6.53 19.79
CA GLN A 3 -7.84 6.43 18.65
C GLN A 3 -8.67 6.67 17.39
N SER A 4 -8.50 7.82 16.75
CA SER A 4 -9.14 8.12 15.48
C SER A 4 -8.58 7.18 14.42
N SER A 5 -9.45 6.36 13.82
CA SER A 5 -9.08 5.45 12.73
C SER A 5 -8.76 6.24 11.46
N LEU A 6 -7.86 5.70 10.61
CA LEU A 6 -7.61 6.31 9.30
C LEU A 6 -8.88 6.29 8.44
N ALA A 7 -9.69 5.24 8.59
CA ALA A 7 -10.96 5.07 7.89
C ALA A 7 -12.01 6.15 8.20
N GLN A 8 -11.94 6.86 9.35
CA GLN A 8 -12.91 7.91 9.66
C GLN A 8 -12.58 9.27 9.03
N ASN A 9 -11.33 9.52 8.63
CA ASN A 9 -10.88 10.84 8.16
C ASN A 9 -10.18 10.83 6.79
N ALA A 10 -10.02 9.67 6.16
CA ALA A 10 -9.35 9.54 4.87
C ALA A 10 -10.29 8.93 3.81
N THR A 11 -10.16 9.42 2.58
CA THR A 11 -10.86 8.86 1.43
C THR A 11 -10.15 7.58 1.00
N GLN A 12 -10.88 6.47 0.95
CA GLN A 12 -10.36 5.25 0.35
C GLN A 12 -10.27 5.42 -1.16
N VAL A 13 -9.12 5.05 -1.71
CA VAL A 13 -8.79 5.17 -3.13
C VAL A 13 -8.22 3.85 -3.62
N ASN A 14 -8.44 3.58 -4.90
CA ASN A 14 -7.89 2.45 -5.62
C ASN A 14 -7.15 2.99 -6.85
N TYR A 15 -5.90 2.59 -7.01
CA TYR A 15 -5.07 2.94 -8.15
C TYR A 15 -4.53 1.68 -8.81
N GLN A 16 -4.49 1.68 -10.14
CA GLN A 16 -3.73 0.71 -10.92
C GLN A 16 -2.51 1.42 -11.52
N GLY A 17 -1.38 0.74 -11.56
CA GLY A 17 -0.16 1.32 -12.10
C GLY A 17 1.02 0.38 -12.24
N THR A 18 2.17 0.95 -12.56
CA THR A 18 3.44 0.24 -12.73
C THR A 18 4.44 0.65 -11.66
N VAL A 19 5.05 -0.31 -10.98
CA VAL A 19 6.08 -0.07 -9.96
C VAL A 19 7.28 0.61 -10.59
N ILE A 20 7.69 1.75 -10.02
CA ILE A 20 8.94 2.43 -10.37
C ILE A 20 10.05 1.99 -9.41
N GLN A 21 9.76 1.99 -8.11
CA GLN A 21 10.75 1.73 -7.08
C GLN A 21 10.11 1.27 -5.78
N VAL A 22 10.77 0.35 -5.08
CA VAL A 22 10.49 0.02 -3.68
C VAL A 22 11.70 0.44 -2.83
N ALA A 23 11.48 1.28 -1.83
CA ALA A 23 12.53 1.80 -0.96
C ALA A 23 12.07 1.84 0.51
N GLY A 24 12.66 0.97 1.33
CA GLY A 24 12.31 0.87 2.75
C GLY A 24 10.85 0.47 2.94
N THR A 25 10.03 1.40 3.45
CA THR A 25 8.59 1.22 3.67
C THR A 25 7.71 1.82 2.58
N LEU A 26 8.32 2.38 1.53
CA LEU A 26 7.65 3.13 0.49
C LEU A 26 7.70 2.39 -0.85
N LEU A 27 6.57 2.44 -1.55
CA LEU A 27 6.41 2.09 -2.95
C LEU A 27 6.24 3.40 -3.74
N THR A 28 6.96 3.55 -4.84
CA THR A 28 6.69 4.56 -5.85
C THR A 28 6.21 3.85 -7.11
N PHE A 29 5.06 4.26 -7.64
CA PHE A 29 4.48 3.69 -8.84
C PHE A 29 3.84 4.78 -9.71
N GLU A 30 3.81 4.55 -11.02
CA GLU A 30 3.11 5.41 -11.98
C GLU A 30 1.72 4.84 -12.22
N THR A 31 0.66 5.62 -11.99
CA THR A 31 -0.71 5.21 -12.26
C THR A 31 -0.95 5.08 -13.76
N SER A 32 -1.98 4.33 -14.16
CA SER A 32 -2.42 4.26 -15.56
C SER A 32 -2.82 5.62 -16.16
N ALA A 33 -3.02 6.65 -15.33
CA ALA A 33 -3.29 8.02 -15.76
C ALA A 33 -2.02 8.87 -15.94
N GLY A 34 -0.83 8.31 -15.66
CA GLY A 34 0.47 8.99 -15.77
C GLY A 34 0.87 9.78 -14.53
N GLU A 35 0.21 9.59 -13.39
CA GLU A 35 0.57 10.25 -12.12
C GLU A 35 1.57 9.38 -11.34
N THR A 36 2.64 9.98 -10.82
CA THR A 36 3.54 9.27 -9.89
C THR A 36 3.01 9.38 -8.47
N ILE A 37 2.72 8.23 -7.85
CA ILE A 37 2.25 8.13 -6.47
C ILE A 37 3.32 7.48 -5.61
N GLN A 38 3.53 8.04 -4.41
CA GLN A 38 4.31 7.41 -3.36
C GLN A 38 3.37 6.88 -2.27
N ALA A 39 3.47 5.59 -1.98
CA ALA A 39 2.59 4.86 -1.08
C ALA A 39 3.37 4.16 0.04
N MET A 40 2.83 4.18 1.25
CA MET A 40 3.40 3.55 2.44
C MET A 40 2.89 2.11 2.57
N LEU A 41 3.75 1.15 2.20
CA LEU A 41 3.49 -0.29 2.25
C LEU A 41 3.53 -0.87 3.67
N GLY A 42 4.34 -0.26 4.53
CA GLY A 42 4.79 -0.89 5.77
C GLY A 42 6.17 -1.56 5.62
N PRO A 43 6.67 -2.22 6.67
CA PRO A 43 8.02 -2.74 6.71
C PRO A 43 8.21 -3.94 5.78
N ARG A 44 9.39 -4.02 5.16
CA ARG A 44 9.72 -5.05 4.16
C ARG A 44 9.52 -6.49 4.61
N TRP A 45 9.86 -6.80 5.85
CA TRP A 45 9.72 -8.14 6.40
C TRP A 45 8.27 -8.64 6.32
N TYR A 46 7.30 -7.75 6.54
CA TYR A 46 5.90 -8.14 6.62
C TYR A 46 5.34 -8.59 5.28
N TRP A 47 5.46 -7.77 4.23
CA TRP A 47 4.93 -8.13 2.92
C TRP A 47 5.74 -9.24 2.24
N TRP A 48 7.03 -9.39 2.57
CA TRP A 48 7.81 -10.54 2.11
C TRP A 48 7.31 -11.84 2.77
N GLU A 49 7.04 -11.84 4.08
CA GLU A 49 6.46 -13.02 4.75
C GLU A 49 5.04 -13.37 4.25
N GLN A 50 4.30 -12.38 3.73
CA GLN A 50 3.02 -12.61 3.03
C GLN A 50 3.21 -13.16 1.60
N GLY A 51 4.44 -13.32 1.13
CA GLY A 51 4.74 -13.87 -0.18
C GLY A 51 4.62 -12.87 -1.33
N ILE A 52 4.63 -11.56 -1.07
CA ILE A 52 4.65 -10.55 -2.13
C ILE A 52 6.09 -10.29 -2.59
N SER A 53 6.31 -10.36 -3.90
CA SER A 53 7.46 -9.73 -4.58
C SER A 53 7.02 -8.43 -5.23
N LEU A 54 7.88 -7.41 -5.21
CA LEU A 54 7.65 -6.13 -5.89
C LEU A 54 8.94 -5.68 -6.55
N ASP A 55 8.94 -5.71 -7.88
CA ASP A 55 10.07 -5.30 -8.70
C ASP A 55 9.67 -4.14 -9.63
N ALA A 56 10.66 -3.33 -10.02
CA ALA A 56 10.41 -2.25 -10.98
C ALA A 56 9.89 -2.83 -12.30
N GLY A 57 8.79 -2.27 -12.81
CA GLY A 57 8.08 -2.76 -13.99
C GLY A 57 6.87 -3.64 -13.68
N ASP A 58 6.64 -4.06 -12.43
CA ASP A 58 5.46 -4.82 -12.06
C ASP A 58 4.17 -4.02 -12.18
N ARG A 59 3.08 -4.68 -12.59
CA ARG A 59 1.74 -4.10 -12.55
C ARG A 59 1.12 -4.35 -11.19
N VAL A 60 0.60 -3.29 -10.59
CA VAL A 60 0.01 -3.34 -9.26
C VAL A 60 -1.36 -2.68 -9.22
N VAL A 61 -2.24 -3.25 -8.40
CA VAL A 61 -3.46 -2.61 -7.92
C VAL A 61 -3.25 -2.27 -6.45
N VAL A 62 -3.35 -0.99 -6.11
CA VAL A 62 -3.07 -0.47 -4.78
C VAL A 62 -4.33 0.17 -4.23
N GLU A 63 -4.81 -0.38 -3.11
CA GLU A 63 -5.85 0.23 -2.31
C GLU A 63 -5.25 0.92 -1.10
N GLY A 64 -5.79 2.07 -0.73
CA GLY A 64 -5.33 2.76 0.45
C GLY A 64 -6.14 3.99 0.82
N PHE A 65 -5.62 4.68 1.82
CA PHE A 65 -6.20 5.91 2.37
C PHE A 65 -5.38 7.10 1.88
N SER A 66 -6.00 7.96 1.08
CA SER A 66 -5.36 9.21 0.65
C SER A 66 -5.41 10.24 1.77
N MET A 67 -4.25 10.77 2.14
CA MET A 67 -4.10 11.82 3.13
C MET A 67 -3.70 13.13 2.44
N PRO A 68 -4.33 14.28 2.76
CA PRO A 68 -3.97 15.55 2.19
C PRO A 68 -2.47 15.86 2.41
N ASN A 69 -1.71 16.07 1.33
CA ASN A 69 -0.27 16.40 1.32
C ASN A 69 0.69 15.30 1.80
N PHE A 70 0.27 14.05 1.88
CA PHE A 70 1.11 12.93 2.34
C PHE A 70 1.10 11.75 1.36
N TYR A 71 1.85 10.71 1.72
CA TYR A 71 1.85 9.42 1.04
C TYR A 71 0.46 8.78 1.06
N LEU A 72 0.15 8.02 0.01
CA LEU A 72 -0.97 7.06 0.04
C LEU A 72 -0.67 6.01 1.11
N VAL A 73 -1.57 5.80 2.07
CA VAL A 73 -1.37 4.76 3.09
C VAL A 73 -2.02 3.47 2.63
N VAL A 74 -1.21 2.48 2.25
CA VAL A 74 -1.69 1.22 1.65
C VAL A 74 -2.50 0.42 2.67
N SER A 75 -3.69 -0.02 2.26
CA SER A 75 -4.52 -0.99 2.98
C SER A 75 -4.36 -2.39 2.42
N GLN A 76 -4.32 -2.52 1.09
CA GLN A 76 -4.13 -3.76 0.35
C GLN A 76 -3.37 -3.47 -0.94
N LEU A 77 -2.58 -4.45 -1.39
CA LEU A 77 -1.92 -4.40 -2.68
C LEU A 77 -1.97 -5.77 -3.34
N GLU A 78 -2.25 -5.77 -4.64
CA GLU A 78 -2.11 -6.91 -5.53
C GLU A 78 -1.01 -6.61 -6.54
N ASN A 79 -0.10 -7.56 -6.74
CA ASN A 79 0.82 -7.58 -7.86
C ASN A 79 0.19 -8.44 -8.98
N GLU A 80 -0.33 -7.77 -10.01
CA GLU A 80 -0.98 -8.44 -11.14
C GLU A 80 0.02 -9.22 -12.01
N THR A 81 1.32 -8.88 -11.96
CA THR A 81 2.36 -9.63 -12.68
C THR A 81 2.52 -11.04 -12.10
N THR A 82 2.54 -11.15 -10.77
CA THR A 82 2.76 -12.42 -10.06
C THR A 82 1.44 -13.10 -9.63
N GLY A 83 0.35 -12.36 -9.56
CA GLY A 83 -0.93 -12.79 -9.00
C GLY A 83 -0.95 -12.83 -7.48
N GLU A 84 0.05 -12.23 -6.82
CA GLU A 84 0.17 -12.21 -5.36
C GLU A 84 -0.57 -11.02 -4.77
N THR A 85 -1.12 -11.19 -3.57
CA THR A 85 -1.83 -10.13 -2.86
C THR A 85 -1.42 -10.13 -1.40
N TYR A 86 -1.26 -8.94 -0.81
CA TYR A 86 -1.16 -8.82 0.64
C TYR A 86 -2.06 -7.71 1.19
N GLN A 87 -2.47 -7.91 2.44
CA GLN A 87 -3.18 -6.90 3.21
C GLN A 87 -2.21 -6.23 4.17
N ALA A 88 -2.07 -4.91 4.08
CA ALA A 88 -1.19 -4.12 4.93
C ALA A 88 -1.89 -3.72 6.24
N ARG A 89 -3.19 -3.46 6.17
CA ARG A 89 -3.96 -2.84 7.26
C ARG A 89 -5.37 -3.42 7.39
N THR A 90 -5.93 -3.30 8.58
CA THR A 90 -7.36 -3.59 8.82
C THR A 90 -8.25 -2.58 8.07
N PRO A 91 -9.57 -2.82 7.93
CA PRO A 91 -10.51 -1.85 7.36
C PRO A 91 -10.50 -0.50 8.08
N GLU A 92 -10.15 -0.46 9.36
CA GLU A 92 -10.01 0.77 10.15
C GLU A 92 -8.67 1.49 9.93
N GLY A 93 -7.75 0.89 9.17
CA GLY A 93 -6.43 1.43 8.86
C GLY A 93 -5.32 1.08 9.86
N PHE A 94 -5.57 0.18 10.80
CA PHE A 94 -4.53 -0.27 11.74
C PHE A 94 -3.52 -1.17 11.02
N PRO A 95 -2.20 -0.95 11.21
CA PRO A 95 -1.17 -1.80 10.62
C PRO A 95 -1.27 -3.23 11.16
N LEU A 96 -1.32 -4.21 10.26
CA LEU A 96 -1.40 -5.63 10.65
C LEU A 96 -0.08 -6.16 11.22
N TRP A 97 1.05 -5.60 10.79
CA TRP A 97 2.38 -5.97 11.29
C TRP A 97 2.64 -5.59 12.75
N LEU A 98 1.83 -4.72 13.36
CA LEU A 98 1.91 -4.42 14.80
C LEU A 98 1.00 -5.34 15.63
N GLN A 99 0.20 -6.16 14.99
CA GLN A 99 -0.75 -7.08 15.64
C GLN A 99 -0.26 -8.53 15.61
N GLN A 100 0.87 -8.78 14.95
CA GLN A 100 1.54 -10.08 15.02
C GLN A 100 2.27 -10.21 16.37
N PRO A 101 2.18 -11.38 17.03
CA PRO A 101 2.78 -11.62 18.34
C PRO A 101 4.31 -11.64 18.30
#